data_AF-M3G9L1-F1
#
_entry.id   AF-M3G9L1-F1
#
_cell.length_a   1.000
_cell.length_b   1.000
_cell.length_c   1.000
_cell.angle_alpha   90.00
_cell.angle_beta   90.00
_cell.angle_gamma   90.00
#
_symmetry.space_group_name_H-M   'P 1'
#
loop_
_entity.id
_entity.type
_entity.pdbx_description
1 polymer ?
#
loop_
_entity_poly.entity_id
_entity_poly.type
_entity_poly.pdbx_seq_one_letter_code
_entity_poly.pdbx_strand_id
1 'polypeptide(L)' 'MKIGYFGTPEHSAKLLKALIDSTLAEVLFVVTNPDRPKGRNKKTEPVR' A
#
# COMPACT_ATOMS: atom_id res chain seq x y z
N MET A 1 -9.75 -14.07 9.19
CA MET A 1 -8.37 -14.15 9.73
C MET A 1 -7.78 -12.75 9.82
N LYS A 2 -7.01 -12.42 10.87
CA LYS A 2 -6.41 -11.08 11.01
C LYS A 2 -5.03 -11.05 10.36
N ILE A 3 -4.76 -10.06 9.50
CA ILE A 3 -3.50 -9.95 8.75
C ILE A 3 -2.93 -8.54 8.81
N GLY A 4 -1.60 -8.44 8.72
CA GLY A 4 -0.91 -7.22 8.32
C GLY A 4 -0.56 -7.29 6.84
N TYR A 5 -0.77 -6.19 6.10
CA TYR A 5 -0.53 -6.15 4.66
C TYR A 5 0.73 -5.34 4.34
N PHE A 6 1.65 -5.90 3.55
CA PHE A 6 2.91 -5.26 3.20
C PHE A 6 2.94 -5.07 1.68
N GLY A 7 3.09 -3.83 1.23
CA GLY A 7 2.83 -3.51 -0.16
C GLY A 7 3.42 -2.19 -0.65
N THR A 8 3.94 -2.20 -1.88
CA THR A 8 4.38 -1.03 -2.66
C THR A 8 4.50 -1.52 -4.12
N PRO A 9 4.33 -0.75 -5.20
CA PRO A 9 3.44 0.36 -5.59
C PRO A 9 2.10 -0.14 -6.20
N GLU A 10 1.41 0.68 -7.00
CA GLU A 10 0.12 0.57 -7.73
C GLU A 10 -0.52 -0.83 -7.94
N HIS A 11 0.28 -1.86 -8.26
CA HIS A 11 -0.22 -3.24 -8.35
C HIS A 11 -0.68 -3.79 -7.00
N SER A 12 0.08 -3.52 -5.94
CA SER A 12 -0.21 -3.90 -4.57
C SER A 12 -1.50 -3.24 -4.05
N ALA A 13 -1.79 -1.99 -4.45
CA ALA A 13 -3.02 -1.31 -4.05
C ALA A 13 -4.29 -2.04 -4.53
N LYS A 14 -4.26 -2.64 -5.73
CA LYS A 14 -5.38 -3.42 -6.27
C LYS A 14 -5.64 -4.69 -5.44
N LEU A 15 -4.57 -5.36 -5.01
CA LEU A 15 -4.64 -6.55 -4.17
C LEU A 15 -5.13 -6.20 -2.76
N LEU A 16 -4.64 -5.10 -2.18
CA LEU A 16 -5.14 -4.61 -0.89
C LEU A 16 -6.64 -4.32 -0.95
N LYS A 17 -7.11 -3.65 -2.02
CA LYS A 17 -8.54 -3.38 -2.21
C LYS A 17 -9.35 -4.68 -2.28
N ALA A 18 -8.91 -5.66 -3.07
CA ALA A 18 -9.59 -6.94 -3.16
C ALA A 18 -9.68 -7.67 -1.81
N LEU A 19 -8.64 -7.55 -0.97
CA LEU A 19 -8.64 -8.14 0.38
C LEU A 19 -9.61 -7.44 1.32
N ILE A 20 -9.65 -6.10 1.31
CA ILE A 20 -10.57 -5.28 2.11
C ILE A 20 -12.03 -5.54 1.71
N ASP A 21 -12.29 -5.70 0.41
CA ASP A 21 -13.62 -5.97 -0.13
C ASP A 21 -14.06 -7.43 0.11
N SER A 22 -13.13 -8.31 0.51
CA SER A 22 -13.41 -9.72 0.81
C SER A 22 -13.77 -9.96 2.28
N THR A 23 -14.49 -11.04 2.55
CA THR A 23 -14.74 -11.53 3.92
C THR A 23 -13.67 -12.52 4.40
N LEU A 24 -12.61 -12.74 3.61
CA LEU A 24 -11.58 -13.75 3.87
C LEU A 24 -10.62 -13.30 4.99
N ALA A 25 -10.32 -12.01 5.05
CA ALA A 25 -9.37 -11.46 5.99
C ALA A 25 -9.76 -10.06 6.49
N GLU A 26 -9.40 -9.77 7.73
CA GLU A 26 -9.48 -8.46 8.35
C GLU A 26 -8.05 -7.87 8.34
N VAL A 27 -7.84 -6.80 7.57
CA VAL A 27 -6.54 -6.13 7.49
C VAL A 27 -6.41 -5.15 8.65
N LEU A 28 -5.47 -5.41 9.56
CA LEU A 28 -5.30 -4.58 10.77
C LEU A 28 -4.43 -3.35 10.53
N PHE A 29 -3.40 -3.48 9.68
CA PHE A 29 -2.49 -2.39 9.34
C PHE A 29 -1.81 -2.65 8.00
N VAL A 30 -1.27 -1.58 7.41
CA VAL A 30 -0.56 -1.60 6.14
C VAL A 30 0.86 -1.05 6.33
N VAL A 31 1.85 -1.75 5.80
CA VAL A 31 3.23 -1.28 5.70
C VAL A 31 3.54 -0.98 4.24
N THR A 32 3.95 0.25 3.96
CA THR A 32 4.37 0.73 2.64
C THR A 32 5.71 1.44 2.74
N ASN A 33 6.39 1.60 1.60
CA ASN A 33 7.59 2.41 1.56
C ASN A 33 7.25 3.87 1.88
N PRO A 34 8.07 4.57 2.69
CA PRO A 34 7.92 5.99 2.93
C PRO A 34 7.91 6.77 1.61
N ASP A 35 7.14 7.86 1.57
CA ASP A 35 7.16 8.77 0.42
C ASP A 35 8.58 9.24 0.15
N ARG A 36 9.01 9.12 -1.11
CA ARG A 36 10.33 9.57 -1.53
C ARG A 36 10.17 10.79 -2.43
N PRO A 37 11.01 11.82 -2.27
CA PRO A 37 11.01 12.94 -3.19
C PRO A 37 11.26 12.43 -4.61
N LYS A 38 10.38 12.79 -5.53
CA LYS A 38 10.45 12.36 -6.92
C LYS A 38 10.88 13.53 -7.80
N GLY A 39 11.81 13.28 -8.71
CA GLY A 39 12.37 14.30 -9.60
C GLY A 39 13.22 15.37 -8.88
N ARG A 40 13.69 16.36 -9.64
CA ARG A 40 14.62 17.40 -9.12
C ARG A 40 13.95 18.42 -8.20
N ASN A 41 12.63 18.56 -8.26
CA ASN A 41 11.85 19.50 -7.45
C ASN A 41 11.47 18.96 -6.06
N LYS A 42 11.87 17.72 -5.73
CA LYS A 42 11.68 17.07 -4.42
C LYS A 42 10.25 17.09 -3.86
N LYS A 43 9.22 17.10 -4.70
CA LYS A 43 7.85 16.88 -4.21
C LYS A 43 7.74 15.45 -3.69
N THR A 44 7.21 15.31 -2.47
CA THR A 44 6.86 14.01 -1.90
C THR A 44 5.74 13.41 -2.71
N GLU A 45 6.04 12.29 -3.36
CA GLU A 45 5.05 11.46 -4.03
C GLU A 45 5.19 10.03 -3.51
N PRO A 46 4.09 9.25 -3.53
CA PRO A 46 4.17 7.82 -3.29
C PRO A 46 5.19 7.20 -4.23
N VAL A 47 5.99 6.27 -3.71
CA VAL A 47 6.95 5.49 -4.52
C VAL A 47 6.15 4.65 -5.51
N ARG A 48 6.25 5.02 -6.79
CA ARG A 48 5.58 4.37 -7.94
C ARG A 48 6.24 3.05 -8.31
#